data_AF-A0A8B9HDJ3-F1
#
_entry.id   AF-A0A8B9HDJ3-F1
#
_cell.length_a   1.000
_cell.length_b   1.000
_cell.length_c   1.000
_cell.angle_alpha   90.00
_cell.angle_beta   90.00
_cell.angle_gamma   90.00
#
_symmetry.space_group_name_H-M   'P 1'
#
loop_
_entity.id
_entity.type
_entity.pdbx_description
1 polymer ?
#
loop_
_entity_poly.entity_id
_entity_poly.type
_entity_poly.pdbx_seq_one_letter_code
_entity_poly.pdbx_strand_id
1 'polypeptide(L)'
;MALNKSMHPRNRYKDKPPNFAYLASKYPDFQKHVQTNLVGGVMLNFKDPEAVRALTCTLLKEDFGLTIEIPLERLIPTVPLRLNYIHWVEDLTGGQGSPRRGIDIGTHFQLQLKIYPSSCWMKPWRSAWWVFC
;
A
#
# COMPACT_ATOMS: atom_id res chain seq x y z
N MET A 1 -4.34 13.97 -10.28
CA MET A 1 -4.66 12.72 -9.55
C MET A 1 -5.67 11.94 -10.35
N ALA A 2 -5.38 10.68 -10.63
CA ALA A 2 -5.99 9.89 -11.70
C ALA A 2 -7.39 9.33 -11.34
N LEU A 3 -8.35 9.58 -12.24
CA LEU A 3 -9.58 8.82 -12.58
C LEU A 3 -10.11 7.79 -11.55
N ASN A 4 -10.83 8.27 -10.54
CA ASN A 4 -11.69 7.45 -9.65
C ASN A 4 -12.72 6.58 -10.39
N LYS A 5 -12.99 6.86 -11.68
CA LYS A 5 -13.94 6.08 -12.49
C LYS A 5 -13.48 4.64 -12.77
N SER A 6 -12.18 4.36 -12.75
CA SER A 6 -11.62 3.04 -13.10
C SER A 6 -11.14 2.22 -11.91
N MET A 7 -11.46 2.64 -10.69
CA MET A 7 -11.13 1.87 -9.48
C MET A 7 -12.20 0.82 -9.20
N HIS A 8 -11.75 -0.39 -8.89
CA HIS A 8 -12.57 -1.54 -8.57
C HIS A 8 -13.49 -1.21 -7.37
N PRO A 9 -14.78 -1.59 -7.39
CA PRO A 9 -15.75 -1.25 -6.35
C PRO A 9 -15.36 -1.73 -4.94
N ARG A 10 -14.62 -2.83 -4.83
CA ARG A 10 -14.11 -3.37 -3.54
C ARG A 10 -12.86 -2.64 -3.01
N ASN A 11 -12.29 -1.68 -3.76
CA ASN A 11 -11.09 -0.96 -3.34
C ASN A 11 -11.41 0.11 -2.29
N ARG A 12 -10.81 -0.02 -1.10
CA ARG A 12 -11.00 0.91 0.03
C ARG A 12 -10.73 2.39 -0.29
N TYR A 13 -9.81 2.66 -1.22
CA TYR A 13 -9.38 4.02 -1.55
C TYR A 13 -10.21 4.67 -2.66
N LYS A 14 -11.20 3.97 -3.22
CA LYS A 14 -12.08 4.50 -4.26
C LYS A 14 -12.94 5.64 -3.75
N ASP A 15 -13.65 5.40 -2.65
CA ASP A 15 -14.58 6.37 -2.07
C ASP A 15 -13.94 7.21 -0.96
N LYS A 16 -12.85 6.71 -0.36
CA LYS A 16 -12.15 7.33 0.76
C LYS A 16 -10.68 7.56 0.41
N PRO A 17 -10.34 8.73 -0.16
CA PRO A 17 -8.94 9.07 -0.40
C PRO A 17 -8.18 9.16 0.93
N PRO A 18 -6.87 8.85 0.94
CA PRO A 18 -6.07 8.90 2.15
C PRO A 18 -5.98 10.35 2.69
N ASN A 19 -6.24 10.51 3.98
CA ASN A 19 -6.16 11.80 4.65
C ASN A 19 -4.72 12.08 5.09
N PHE A 20 -3.99 12.88 4.31
CA PHE A 20 -2.59 13.21 4.59
C PHE A 20 -2.40 13.99 5.90
N ALA A 21 -3.37 14.82 6.30
CA ALA A 21 -3.28 15.55 7.56
C ALA A 21 -3.28 14.61 8.76
N TYR A 22 -4.21 13.64 8.77
CA TYR A 22 -4.28 12.62 9.82
C TYR A 22 -3.01 11.75 9.86
N LEU A 23 -2.52 11.31 8.69
CA LEU A 23 -1.29 10.52 8.60
C LEU A 23 -0.06 11.30 9.07
N ALA A 24 0.04 12.58 8.73
CA ALA A 24 1.14 13.45 9.16
C ALA A 24 1.13 13.69 10.68
N SER A 25 -0.05 13.81 11.30
CA SER A 25 -0.15 13.93 12.76
C SER A 25 0.25 12.66 13.51
N LYS A 26 0.01 11.48 12.92
CA LYS A 26 0.29 10.19 13.56
C LYS A 26 1.72 9.69 13.33
N TYR A 27 2.27 9.95 12.15
CA TYR A 27 3.59 9.45 11.74
C TYR A 27 4.55 10.62 11.50
N PRO A 28 5.46 10.91 12.46
CA PRO A 28 6.38 12.04 12.35
C PRO A 28 7.37 11.88 11.18
N ASP A 29 7.68 10.64 10.79
CA ASP A 29 8.53 10.37 9.63
C ASP A 29 7.87 10.78 8.32
N PHE A 30 6.55 10.62 8.21
CA PHE A 30 5.79 11.08 7.06
C PHE A 30 5.61 12.61 7.06
N GLN A 31 5.41 13.21 8.24
CA GLN A 31 5.25 14.65 8.40
C GLN A 31 6.42 15.44 7.78
N LYS A 32 7.66 14.94 7.86
CA LYS A 32 8.86 15.57 7.29
C LYS A 32 8.80 15.73 5.76
N HIS A 33 8.03 14.88 5.09
CA HIS A 33 7.94 14.85 3.62
C HIS A 33 6.68 15.54 3.08
N VAL A 34 5.90 16.15 3.95
CA VAL A 34 4.59 16.73 3.64
C VAL A 34 4.69 18.25 3.70
N GLN A 35 4.13 18.92 2.71
CA GLN A 35 4.12 20.38 2.60
C GLN A 35 2.73 20.91 2.96
N THR A 36 2.68 21.92 3.83
CA THR A 36 1.46 22.66 4.11
C THR A 36 1.34 23.83 3.14
N ASN A 37 0.23 23.86 2.41
CA ASN A 37 -0.09 24.97 1.53
C ASN A 37 -0.58 26.18 2.34
N LEU A 38 -0.56 27.38 1.74
CA LEU A 38 -0.97 28.64 2.40
C LEU A 38 -2.42 28.61 2.92
N VAL A 39 -3.26 27.74 2.34
CA VAL A 39 -4.67 27.54 2.70
C VAL A 39 -4.84 26.48 3.81
N GLY A 40 -3.75 26.01 4.43
CA GLY A 40 -3.76 24.97 5.47
C GLY A 40 -3.97 23.54 4.93
N GLY A 41 -4.06 23.39 3.61
CA GLY A 41 -4.15 22.08 2.96
C GLY A 41 -2.81 21.34 3.00
N VAL A 42 -2.86 20.07 3.41
CA VAL A 42 -1.69 19.20 3.51
C VAL A 42 -1.47 18.50 2.15
N MET A 43 -0.33 18.75 1.51
CA MET A 43 0.00 18.25 0.17
C MET A 43 1.32 17.49 0.16
N LEU A 44 1.40 16.44 -0.65
CA LEU A 44 2.62 15.66 -0.86
C LEU A 44 3.18 15.94 -2.26
N ASN A 45 4.51 16.06 -2.37
CA ASN A 45 5.17 16.07 -3.66
C ASN A 45 5.36 14.63 -4.18
N PHE A 46 4.59 14.26 -5.20
CA PHE A 46 4.69 12.93 -5.83
C PHE A 46 5.91 12.75 -6.74
N LYS A 47 6.69 13.81 -6.98
CA LYS A 47 7.94 13.72 -7.73
C LYS A 47 9.10 13.24 -6.85
N ASP A 48 9.00 13.42 -5.54
CA ASP A 48 10.06 13.05 -4.60
C ASP A 48 9.89 11.57 -4.20
N PRO A 49 10.83 10.68 -4.59
CA PRO A 49 10.71 9.25 -4.29
C PRO A 49 10.70 8.99 -2.77
N GLU A 50 11.39 9.79 -1.98
CA GLU A 50 11.35 9.66 -0.52
C GLU A 50 9.96 9.92 0.07
N ALA A 51 9.26 10.94 -0.44
CA ALA A 51 7.92 11.29 -0.01
C ALA A 51 6.90 10.20 -0.40
N VAL A 52 7.02 9.68 -1.62
CA VAL A 52 6.17 8.57 -2.09
C VAL A 52 6.45 7.29 -1.31
N ARG A 53 7.71 6.99 -0.99
CA ARG A 53 8.08 5.87 -0.13
C ARG A 53 7.46 5.99 1.26
N ALA A 54 7.62 7.14 1.91
CA ALA A 54 7.05 7.39 3.23
C ALA A 54 5.53 7.26 3.22
N LEU A 55 4.87 7.75 2.16
CA LEU A 55 3.43 7.56 1.99
C LEU A 55 3.06 6.07 1.87
N THR A 56 3.74 5.32 1.01
CA THR A 56 3.44 3.90 0.80
C THR A 56 3.65 3.10 2.09
N CYS A 57 4.76 3.32 2.80
CA CYS A 57 5.05 2.65 4.07
C CYS A 57 4.01 2.99 5.15
N THR A 58 3.61 4.26 5.28
CA THR A 58 2.61 4.66 6.28
C THR A 58 1.22 4.13 5.97
N LEU A 59 0.80 4.13 4.70
CA LEU A 59 -0.46 3.51 4.29
C LEU A 59 -0.46 2.02 4.61
N LEU A 60 0.59 1.28 4.23
CA LEU A 60 0.67 -0.16 4.51
C LEU A 60 0.63 -0.47 6.01
N LYS A 61 1.28 0.38 6.82
CA LYS A 61 1.28 0.21 8.27
C LYS A 61 -0.07 0.53 8.92
N GLU A 62 -0.70 1.65 8.55
CA GLU A 62 -1.97 2.08 9.13
C GLU A 62 -3.13 1.18 8.71
N ASP A 63 -3.18 0.85 7.41
CA ASP A 63 -4.35 0.23 6.80
C ASP A 63 -4.28 -1.30 6.78
N PHE A 64 -3.07 -1.87 6.78
CA PHE A 64 -2.81 -3.31 6.67
C PHE A 64 -1.96 -3.87 7.81
N GLY A 65 -1.41 -3.02 8.70
CA GLY A 65 -0.50 -3.46 9.76
C GLY A 65 0.85 -3.99 9.25
N LEU A 66 1.20 -3.72 7.99
CA LEU A 66 2.42 -4.22 7.37
C LEU A 66 3.54 -3.18 7.47
N THR A 67 4.67 -3.59 8.05
CA THR A 67 5.88 -2.75 8.11
C THR A 67 6.84 -3.23 7.02
N ILE A 68 7.13 -2.36 6.06
CA ILE A 68 7.98 -2.66 4.90
C ILE A 68 9.04 -1.57 4.76
N GLU A 69 10.26 -1.97 4.47
CA GLU A 69 11.35 -1.07 4.09
C GLU A 69 11.60 -1.20 2.59
N ILE A 70 11.54 -0.07 1.87
CA ILE A 70 11.72 -0.02 0.42
C ILE A 70 12.97 0.82 0.11
N PRO A 71 13.97 0.29 -0.61
CA PRO A 71 15.13 1.07 -1.04
C PRO A 71 14.74 2.10 -2.11
N LEU A 72 15.40 3.26 -2.12
CA LEU A 72 15.09 4.36 -3.05
C LEU A 72 15.49 4.06 -4.50
N GLU A 73 16.40 3.12 -4.71
CA GLU A 73 16.89 2.72 -6.03
C GLU A 73 15.84 1.94 -6.85
N ARG A 74 14.66 1.68 -6.27
CA ARG A 74 13.62 0.83 -6.85
C ARG A 74 12.32 1.57 -7.08
N LEU A 75 11.48 0.99 -7.94
CA LEU A 75 10.16 1.52 -8.22
C LEU A 75 9.26 1.37 -6.99
N ILE A 76 8.83 2.50 -6.44
CA ILE A 76 7.93 2.53 -5.29
C ILE A 76 6.49 2.26 -5.76
N PRO A 77 5.85 1.16 -5.31
CA PRO A 77 4.50 0.85 -5.73
C PRO A 77 3.50 1.81 -5.08
N THR A 78 2.46 2.19 -5.83
CA THR A 78 1.31 2.89 -5.29
C THR A 78 0.28 1.88 -4.78
N VAL A 79 -0.06 1.97 -3.50
CA VAL A 79 -0.98 1.03 -2.83
C VAL A 79 -2.35 0.94 -3.52
N PRO A 80 -3.01 2.04 -3.91
CA PRO A 80 -4.35 1.97 -4.50
C PRO A 80 -4.38 1.22 -5.82
N LEU A 81 -3.33 1.35 -6.65
CA LEU A 81 -3.24 0.69 -7.94
C LEU A 81 -2.98 -0.82 -7.78
N ARG A 82 -2.11 -1.20 -6.83
CA ARG A 82 -1.84 -2.61 -6.53
C ARG A 82 -3.07 -3.33 -5.98
N LEU A 83 -3.86 -2.69 -5.12
CA LEU A 83 -5.13 -3.24 -4.65
C LEU A 83 -6.15 -3.40 -5.78
N ASN A 84 -6.16 -2.48 -6.74
CA ASN A 84 -7.04 -2.60 -7.90
C ASN A 84 -6.76 -3.89 -8.69
N TYR A 85 -5.47 -4.17 -8.93
CA TYR A 85 -5.03 -5.39 -9.59
C TYR A 85 -5.42 -6.65 -8.81
N ILE A 86 -5.20 -6.65 -7.49
CA ILE A 86 -5.56 -7.79 -6.64
C ILE A 86 -7.05 -8.10 -6.73
N HIS A 87 -7.92 -7.10 -6.58
CA HIS A 87 -9.37 -7.33 -6.68
C HIS A 87 -9.80 -7.83 -8.05
N TRP A 88 -9.18 -7.34 -9.11
CA TRP A 88 -9.44 -7.84 -10.46
C TRP A 88 -9.06 -9.32 -10.62
N VAL A 89 -7.92 -9.73 -10.06
CA VAL A 89 -7.51 -11.16 -10.03
C VAL A 89 -8.49 -12.00 -9.20
N GLU A 90 -9.02 -11.47 -8.09
CA GLU A 90 -10.05 -12.16 -7.31
C GLU A 90 -11.34 -12.39 -8.09
N ASP A 91 -11.76 -11.43 -8.93
CA ASP A 91 -12.94 -11.59 -9.79
C ASP A 91 -12.68 -12.67 -10.85
N LEU A 92 -11.51 -12.62 -11.50
CA LEU A 92 -11.12 -13.60 -12.52
C LEU A 92 -11.04 -15.02 -11.97
N THR A 93 -10.62 -15.17 -10.71
CA THR A 93 -10.47 -16.47 -10.06
C THR A 93 -11.73 -16.95 -9.34
N GLY A 94 -12.84 -16.20 -9.42
CA GLY A 94 -14.16 -16.63 -8.96
C GLY A 94 -14.40 -16.53 -7.45
N GLY A 95 -13.89 -15.51 -6.76
CA GLY A 95 -14.33 -15.20 -5.39
C GLY A 95 -13.54 -15.89 -4.28
N GLN A 96 -14.15 -16.46 -3.23
CA GLN A 96 -13.44 -17.21 -2.18
C GLN A 96 -13.98 -18.64 -2.08
N GLY A 97 -13.11 -19.64 -1.94
CA GLY A 97 -13.56 -21.03 -1.80
C GLY A 97 -12.47 -22.10 -1.81
N SER A 98 -11.32 -21.82 -2.41
CA SER A 98 -10.18 -22.75 -2.45
C SER A 98 -8.84 -22.02 -2.31
N PRO A 99 -7.81 -22.67 -1.74
CA PRO A 99 -6.47 -22.11 -1.72
C PRO A 99 -5.98 -21.90 -3.15
N ARG A 100 -5.53 -20.68 -3.46
CA ARG A 100 -5.03 -20.32 -4.79
C ARG A 100 -3.52 -20.19 -4.79
N ARG A 101 -2.91 -20.57 -5.91
CA ARG A 101 -1.48 -20.44 -6.18
C ARG A 101 -1.30 -19.56 -7.40
N GLY A 102 -0.43 -18.57 -7.29
CA GLY A 102 -0.34 -17.44 -8.19
C GLY A 102 1.10 -17.02 -8.25
N ILE A 103 1.55 -16.67 -9.45
CA ILE A 103 2.93 -16.32 -9.73
C ILE A 103 2.95 -14.83 -10.05
N ASP A 104 3.64 -14.05 -9.22
CA ASP A 104 3.88 -12.62 -9.49
C ASP A 104 5.20 -12.48 -10.26
N ILE A 105 5.10 -12.29 -11.57
CA ILE A 105 6.28 -12.08 -12.42
C ILE A 105 6.69 -10.60 -12.31
N GLY A 106 7.76 -10.33 -11.56
CA GLY A 106 8.34 -8.98 -11.44
C GLY A 106 8.55 -8.48 -10.01
N THR A 107 8.27 -9.28 -8.98
CA THR A 107 8.45 -8.89 -7.56
C THR A 107 9.87 -8.42 -7.23
N HIS A 108 10.88 -9.03 -7.87
CA HIS A 108 12.30 -8.74 -7.67
C HIS A 108 12.64 -7.25 -7.80
N PHE A 109 11.89 -6.51 -8.63
CA PHE A 109 12.15 -5.10 -8.89
C PHE A 109 11.55 -4.15 -7.84
N GLN A 110 10.61 -4.61 -7.01
CA GLN A 110 9.88 -3.72 -6.09
C GLN A 110 10.00 -4.07 -4.61
N LEU A 111 10.21 -5.34 -4.27
CA LEU A 111 10.04 -5.82 -2.89
C LEU A 111 11.15 -6.81 -2.54
N GLN A 112 12.32 -6.30 -2.18
CA GLN A 112 13.24 -7.11 -1.37
C GLN A 112 12.92 -6.81 0.09
N LEU A 113 11.85 -7.48 0.54
CA LEU A 113 11.45 -7.46 1.94
C LEU A 113 12.59 -8.04 2.78
N LYS A 114 13.23 -7.22 3.61
CA LYS A 114 13.78 -7.68 4.88
C LYS A 114 12.59 -7.84 5.84
N ILE A 115 11.89 -8.96 5.76
CA ILE A 115 11.01 -9.39 6.86
C ILE A 115 11.95 -9.77 7.99
N TYR A 116 12.06 -8.94 9.03
CA TYR A 116 12.67 -9.36 10.28
C TYR A 116 11.77 -10.43 10.91
N PRO A 117 12.26 -11.67 11.10
CA PRO A 117 11.47 -12.72 11.74
C PRO A 117 11.60 -12.52 13.24
N SER A 118 10.78 -11.65 13.82
CA SER A 118 10.63 -11.62 15.26
C SER A 118 9.15 -11.51 15.60
N SER A 119 8.58 -12.68 15.88
CA SER A 119 7.47 -12.84 16.83
C SER A 119 6.25 -11.97 16.59
N CYS A 120 5.53 -12.24 15.49
CA CYS A 120 4.11 -11.94 15.43
C CYS A 120 3.37 -13.25 15.14
N TRP A 121 3.01 -13.93 16.22
CA TRP A 121 2.10 -15.07 16.19
C TRP A 121 0.80 -14.65 15.52
N MET A 122 0.39 -15.41 14.51
CA MET A 122 -0.88 -15.32 13.80
C MET A 122 -2.04 -15.11 14.78
N LYS A 123 -2.59 -13.90 14.82
CA LYS A 123 -3.98 -13.68 15.24
C LYS A 123 -4.88 -14.05 14.04
N PRO A 124 -5.95 -14.82 14.23
CA PRO A 124 -6.78 -15.29 13.14
C PRO A 124 -7.69 -14.16 12.67
N TRP A 125 -7.44 -13.62 11.47
CA TRP A 125 -8.49 -12.99 10.67
C TRP A 125 -8.36 -13.37 9.20
N ARG A 126 -9.53 -13.54 8.61
CA ARG A 126 -9.85 -14.37 7.44
C ARG A 126 -9.44 -13.69 6.15
N SER A 127 -8.29 -14.05 5.58
CA SER A 127 -8.05 -14.16 4.14
C SER A 127 -6.57 -14.45 3.93
N ALA A 128 -6.30 -15.70 3.55
CA ALA A 128 -4.97 -16.22 3.29
C ALA A 128 -4.26 -15.36 2.25
N TRP A 129 -3.13 -14.77 2.66
CA TRP A 129 -2.17 -14.21 1.73
C TRP A 129 -1.24 -15.31 1.23
N TRP A 130 -1.13 -15.31 -0.08
CA TRP A 130 -0.29 -16.09 -0.96
C TRP A 130 1.10 -16.32 -0.37
N VAL A 131 1.38 -17.59 -0.08
CA VAL A 131 2.74 -18.05 0.20
C VAL A 131 3.55 -17.85 -1.07
N PHE A 132 4.51 -16.92 -1.00
CA PHE A 132 5.64 -16.87 -1.91
C PHE A 132 6.37 -18.20 -1.85
N CYS A 133 6.33 -18.94 -2.95
CA CYS A 133 7.30 -19.99 -3.24
C CYS A 133 7.84 -19.72 -4.64
#